data_AF-A0A7J2YWF7-F1
#
_entry.id   AF-A0A7J2YWF7-F1
#
_cell.length_a   1.000
_cell.length_b   1.000
_cell.length_c   1.000
_cell.angle_alpha   90.00
_cell.angle_beta   90.00
_cell.angle_gamma   90.00
#
_symmetry.space_group_name_H-M   'P 1'
#
loop_
_entity.id
_entity.type
_entity.pdbx_description
1 polymer ?
#
loop_
_entity_poly.entity_id
_entity_poly.type
_entity_poly.pdbx_seq_one_letter_code
_entity_poly.pdbx_strand_id
1 'polypeptide(L)'
;MDRKGTAEVIGTIMLVMILLFFFTNVYVFHDLAVRQSNDLSVKKINAGMEIDYVMDENNLVTGITVTAKGSEVILSRLWIDHVYANLESRNIQLKPGDANAVTFTFDTGAANSDCRGGWFVTFDPQDSNNIIVHYSLPTDPKFVVVNTLGVIISG
;
A
#
# COMPACT_ATOMS: atom_id res chain seq x y z
N MET A 1 7.34 -40.40 57.27
CA MET A 1 7.26 -38.94 57.36
C MET A 1 7.67 -38.24 56.04
N ASP A 2 7.65 -38.92 54.88
CA ASP A 2 8.24 -38.36 53.63
C ASP A 2 7.28 -37.69 52.63
N ARG A 3 5.96 -37.73 52.85
CA ARG A 3 4.99 -37.24 51.86
C ARG A 3 5.07 -35.73 51.58
N LYS A 4 5.62 -34.94 52.51
CA LYS A 4 5.69 -33.48 52.38
C LYS A 4 6.81 -33.03 51.43
N GLY A 5 7.97 -33.71 51.45
CA GLY A 5 9.10 -33.41 50.56
C GLY A 5 8.84 -33.83 49.11
N THR A 6 8.12 -34.93 48.88
CA THR A 6 7.77 -35.38 47.52
C THR A 6 6.83 -34.40 46.82
N ALA A 7 5.89 -33.79 47.55
CA ALA A 7 4.93 -32.83 46.99
C ALA A 7 5.60 -31.52 46.53
N GLU A 8 6.58 -31.02 47.29
CA GLU A 8 7.36 -29.83 46.93
C GLU A 8 8.19 -30.07 45.67
N VAL A 9 8.84 -31.23 45.56
CA VAL A 9 9.65 -31.59 44.39
C VAL A 9 8.77 -31.68 43.13
N ILE A 10 7.61 -32.34 43.21
CA ILE A 10 6.67 -32.44 42.10
C ILE A 10 6.13 -31.05 41.71
N GLY A 11 5.80 -30.20 42.69
CA GLY A 11 5.34 -28.83 42.45
C GLY A 11 6.39 -27.96 41.75
N THR A 12 7.66 -28.10 42.15
CA THR A 12 8.77 -27.34 41.55
C THR A 12 9.01 -27.79 40.11
N ILE A 13 8.98 -29.11 39.86
CA ILE A 13 9.13 -29.66 38.50
C ILE A 13 7.96 -29.22 37.61
N MET A 14 6.73 -29.25 38.11
CA MET A 14 5.57 -28.75 37.36
C MET A 14 5.69 -27.25 37.06
N LEU A 15 6.11 -26.44 38.02
CA LEU A 15 6.31 -25.00 37.83
C LEU A 15 7.35 -24.74 36.74
N VAL A 16 8.49 -25.44 36.78
CA VAL A 16 9.55 -25.33 35.76
C VAL A 16 9.03 -25.76 34.39
N MET A 17 8.23 -26.83 34.29
CA MET A 17 7.64 -27.25 33.03
C MET A 17 6.64 -26.23 32.47
N ILE A 18 5.81 -25.62 33.31
CA ILE A 18 4.88 -24.56 32.90
C ILE A 18 5.66 -23.34 32.39
N LEU A 19 6.71 -22.94 33.10
CA LEU A 19 7.57 -21.82 32.68
C LEU A 19 8.28 -22.11 31.35
N LEU A 20 8.83 -23.31 31.18
CA LEU A 20 9.43 -23.73 29.90
C LEU A 20 8.40 -23.66 28.77
N PHE A 21 7.18 -24.13 28.99
CA PHE A 21 6.12 -24.07 27.99
C PHE A 21 5.76 -22.62 27.66
N PHE A 22 5.61 -21.76 28.66
CA PHE A 22 5.31 -20.34 28.47
C PHE A 22 6.42 -19.63 27.70
N PHE A 23 7.68 -19.75 28.12
CA PHE A 23 8.81 -19.09 27.46
C PHE A 23 9.04 -19.62 26.04
N THR A 24 8.85 -20.91 25.80
CA THR A 24 8.95 -21.48 24.44
C THR A 24 7.89 -20.87 23.52
N ASN A 25 6.64 -20.76 23.97
CA ASN A 25 5.57 -20.16 23.16
C ASN A 25 5.83 -18.66 22.91
N VAL A 26 6.24 -17.90 23.93
CA VAL A 26 6.60 -16.48 23.78
C VAL A 26 7.77 -16.32 22.80
N TYR A 27 8.79 -17.18 22.89
CA TYR A 27 9.94 -17.15 21.99
C TYR A 27 9.52 -17.40 20.54
N VAL A 28 8.70 -18.43 20.29
CA VAL A 28 8.20 -18.74 18.93
C VAL A 28 7.38 -17.58 18.37
N PHE A 29 6.49 -16.99 19.18
CA PHE A 29 5.72 -15.83 18.76
C PHE A 29 6.61 -14.63 18.43
N HIS A 30 7.61 -14.35 19.27
CA HIS A 30 8.56 -13.28 19.06
C HIS A 30 9.39 -13.49 17.79
N ASP A 31 9.94 -14.68 17.57
CA ASP A 31 10.72 -15.00 16.36
C ASP A 31 9.87 -14.82 15.09
N LEU A 32 8.62 -15.28 15.10
CA LEU A 32 7.70 -15.08 13.98
C LEU A 32 7.44 -13.58 13.72
N ALA A 33 7.16 -12.80 14.76
CA ALA A 33 6.89 -11.37 14.64
C ALA A 33 8.10 -10.60 14.10
N VAL A 34 9.32 -10.92 14.58
CA VAL A 34 10.56 -10.32 14.08
C VAL A 34 10.80 -10.65 12.62
N ARG A 35 10.60 -11.90 12.21
CA ARG A 35 10.72 -12.30 10.80
C ARG A 35 9.74 -11.56 9.89
N GLN A 36 8.47 -11.46 10.31
CA GLN A 36 7.45 -10.72 9.57
C GLN A 36 7.78 -9.23 9.46
N SER A 37 8.25 -8.62 10.55
CA SER A 37 8.69 -7.22 10.56
C SER A 37 9.88 -6.97 9.63
N ASN A 38 10.85 -7.88 9.62
CA ASN A 38 12.02 -7.78 8.75
C ASN A 38 11.63 -7.92 7.27
N ASP A 39 10.74 -8.86 6.93
CA ASP A 39 10.23 -9.03 5.57
C ASP A 39 9.48 -7.77 5.09
N LEU A 40 8.60 -7.20 5.93
CA LEU A 40 7.91 -5.94 5.62
C LEU A 40 8.89 -4.77 5.45
N SER A 41 9.94 -4.71 6.26
CA SER A 41 10.96 -3.66 6.17
C SER A 41 11.75 -3.76 4.86
N VAL A 42 12.15 -4.96 4.46
CA VAL A 42 12.83 -5.21 3.18
C VAL A 42 11.91 -4.90 2.01
N LYS A 43 10.64 -5.32 2.06
CA LYS A 43 9.64 -4.98 1.05
C LYS A 43 9.46 -3.48 0.93
N LYS A 44 9.38 -2.75 2.05
CA LYS A 44 9.24 -1.28 2.04
C LYS A 44 10.46 -0.58 1.44
N ILE A 45 11.67 -1.04 1.74
CA ILE A 45 12.91 -0.51 1.15
C ILE A 45 12.94 -0.75 -0.37
N ASN A 46 12.46 -1.91 -0.80
CA ASN A 46 12.49 -2.31 -2.21
C ASN A 46 11.22 -1.96 -2.99
N ALA A 47 10.18 -1.39 -2.35
CA ALA A 47 8.94 -0.95 -2.95
C ALA A 47 9.06 0.49 -3.46
N GLY A 48 10.03 0.72 -4.33
CA GLY A 48 10.13 1.98 -5.06
C GLY A 48 8.94 2.12 -6.01
N MET A 49 8.45 3.34 -6.21
CA MET A 49 7.59 3.67 -7.33
C MET A 49 8.19 4.84 -8.09
N GLU A 50 8.05 4.80 -9.40
CA GLU A 50 8.35 5.89 -10.31
C GLU A 50 7.02 6.50 -10.76
N ILE A 51 6.95 7.83 -10.79
CA ILE A 51 5.79 8.58 -11.27
C ILE A 51 6.27 9.42 -12.44
N ASP A 52 5.77 9.10 -13.63
CA ASP A 52 6.07 9.83 -14.86
C ASP A 52 4.86 10.67 -15.27
N TYR A 53 5.09 11.89 -15.75
CA TYR A 53 4.03 12.72 -16.29
C TYR A 53 3.72 12.34 -17.74
N VAL A 54 2.43 12.19 -18.04
CA VAL A 54 1.95 12.06 -19.41
C VAL A 54 1.65 13.46 -19.92
N MET A 55 2.33 13.86 -20.99
CA MET A 55 2.20 15.19 -21.61
C MET A 55 1.46 15.09 -22.94
N ASP A 56 0.65 16.10 -23.28
CA ASP A 56 0.07 16.24 -24.61
C ASP A 56 1.01 16.93 -25.61
N GLU A 57 0.55 17.11 -26.85
CA GLU A 57 1.28 17.80 -27.92
C GLU A 57 1.64 19.26 -27.60
N ASN A 58 0.99 19.87 -26.60
CA ASN A 58 1.23 21.24 -26.14
C ASN A 58 2.10 21.31 -24.88
N ASN A 59 2.71 20.20 -24.44
CA ASN A 59 3.43 20.05 -23.18
C ASN A 59 2.56 20.32 -21.93
N LEU A 60 1.26 20.05 -22.01
CA LEU A 60 0.37 20.09 -20.85
C LEU A 60 0.28 18.70 -20.22
N VAL A 61 0.31 18.64 -18.89
CA VAL A 61 0.13 17.40 -18.13
C VAL A 61 -1.29 16.90 -18.33
N THR A 62 -1.43 15.76 -19.01
CA THR A 62 -2.71 15.05 -19.24
C THR A 62 -2.81 13.74 -18.49
N GLY A 63 -1.79 13.35 -17.74
CA GLY A 63 -1.84 12.16 -16.92
C GLY A 63 -0.61 11.95 -16.05
N ILE A 64 -0.66 10.91 -15.23
CA ILE A 64 0.53 10.32 -14.62
C ILE A 64 0.55 8.82 -14.88
N THR A 65 1.74 8.27 -15.04
CA THR A 65 1.98 6.83 -15.11
C THR A 65 2.71 6.42 -13.84
N VAL A 66 2.17 5.43 -13.13
CA VAL A 66 2.77 4.90 -11.90
C VAL A 66 3.34 3.52 -12.17
N THR A 67 4.63 3.36 -11.93
CA THR A 67 5.37 2.12 -12.16
C THR A 67 6.03 1.64 -10.87
N ALA A 68 5.84 0.37 -10.51
CA ALA A 68 6.56 -0.23 -9.40
C ALA A 68 7.98 -0.62 -9.80
N LYS A 69 8.95 -0.33 -8.93
CA LYS A 69 10.35 -0.75 -9.04
C LYS A 69 10.67 -1.69 -7.90
N GLY A 70 11.34 -2.80 -8.20
CA GLY A 70 11.90 -3.73 -7.22
C GLY A 70 10.90 -4.70 -6.58
N SER A 71 9.75 -4.23 -6.09
CA SER A 71 8.74 -5.07 -5.43
C SER A 71 7.33 -4.81 -5.94
N GLU A 72 6.42 -5.75 -5.68
CA GLU A 72 5.01 -5.58 -5.98
C GLU A 72 4.39 -4.57 -5.02
N VAL A 73 3.58 -3.67 -5.56
CA VAL A 73 2.99 -2.57 -4.82
C VAL A 73 1.49 -2.53 -5.04
N ILE A 74 0.72 -2.38 -3.97
CA ILE A 74 -0.73 -2.22 -4.04
C ILE A 74 -1.07 -0.75 -3.82
N LEU A 75 -1.75 -0.13 -4.78
CA LEU A 75 -2.19 1.25 -4.65
C LEU A 75 -3.40 1.34 -3.73
N SER A 76 -3.34 2.26 -2.75
CA SER A 76 -4.42 2.47 -1.79
C SER A 76 -5.16 3.77 -2.07
N ARG A 77 -4.44 4.87 -2.35
CA ARG A 77 -5.04 6.18 -2.59
C ARG A 77 -4.28 6.97 -3.64
N LEU A 78 -5.01 7.74 -4.42
CA LEU A 78 -4.49 8.80 -5.27
C LEU A 78 -4.95 10.13 -4.69
N TRP A 79 -4.04 11.05 -4.43
CA TRP A 79 -4.34 12.43 -4.07
C TRP A 79 -4.04 13.34 -5.25
N ILE A 80 -4.96 14.26 -5.49
CA ILE A 80 -4.84 15.37 -6.44
C ILE A 80 -5.13 16.63 -5.65
N ASP A 81 -4.11 17.46 -5.45
CA ASP A 81 -4.13 18.62 -4.55
C ASP A 81 -4.66 18.26 -3.14
N HIS A 82 -5.87 18.73 -2.82
CA HIS A 82 -6.51 18.57 -1.51
C HIS A 82 -7.55 17.44 -1.46
N VAL A 83 -7.68 16.66 -2.54
CA VAL A 83 -8.71 15.63 -2.61
C VAL A 83 -8.16 14.27 -3.00
N TYR A 84 -8.81 13.19 -2.53
CA TYR A 84 -8.28 11.84 -2.66
C TYR A 84 -9.30 10.83 -3.15
N ALA A 85 -8.84 9.92 -4.02
CA ALA A 85 -9.53 8.74 -4.49
C ALA A 85 -9.14 7.53 -3.67
N ASN A 86 -10.15 6.76 -3.23
CA ASN A 86 -9.91 5.46 -2.65
C ASN A 86 -9.75 4.41 -3.76
N LEU A 87 -8.57 3.82 -3.83
CA LEU A 87 -8.21 2.76 -4.78
C LEU A 87 -8.22 1.36 -4.14
N GLU A 88 -8.32 1.25 -2.81
CA GLU A 88 -8.27 -0.01 -2.06
C GLU A 88 -9.35 -0.99 -2.53
N SER A 89 -10.56 -0.48 -2.82
CA SER A 89 -11.69 -1.29 -3.31
C SER A 89 -11.43 -1.99 -4.65
N ARG A 90 -10.40 -1.57 -5.38
CA ARG A 90 -10.05 -2.09 -6.70
C ARG A 90 -8.83 -3.00 -6.71
N ASN A 91 -8.08 -3.07 -5.59
CA ASN A 91 -6.91 -3.93 -5.45
C ASN A 91 -5.95 -3.80 -6.66
N ILE A 92 -5.56 -2.56 -6.98
CA ILE A 92 -4.65 -2.29 -8.09
C ILE A 92 -3.23 -2.73 -7.68
N GLN A 93 -2.71 -3.76 -8.35
CA GLN A 93 -1.41 -4.37 -8.07
C GLN A 93 -0.42 -4.08 -9.18
N LEU A 94 0.61 -3.30 -8.86
CA LEU A 94 1.73 -2.99 -9.74
C LEU A 94 2.83 -4.01 -9.51
N LYS A 95 3.16 -4.81 -10.53
CA LYS A 95 4.29 -5.75 -10.48
C LYS A 95 5.55 -5.06 -11.00
N PRO A 96 6.73 -5.37 -10.43
CA PRO A 96 7.98 -4.77 -10.88
C PRO A 96 8.34 -5.26 -12.29
N GLY A 97 8.80 -4.36 -13.17
CA GLY A 97 9.39 -4.73 -14.47
C GLY A 97 8.53 -4.50 -15.73
N ASP A 98 7.84 -3.37 -15.83
CA ASP A 98 7.40 -2.74 -17.11
C ASP A 98 6.29 -3.42 -17.95
N ALA A 99 5.29 -4.06 -17.33
CA ALA A 99 4.04 -4.39 -18.06
C ALA A 99 2.75 -3.92 -17.38
N ASN A 100 2.80 -3.62 -16.08
CA ASN A 100 1.64 -3.24 -15.28
C ASN A 100 1.80 -1.82 -14.75
N ALA A 101 2.20 -0.88 -15.61
CA ALA A 101 2.10 0.53 -15.27
C ALA A 101 0.62 0.90 -15.24
N VAL A 102 0.21 1.70 -14.27
CA VAL A 102 -1.15 2.23 -14.21
C VAL A 102 -1.11 3.68 -14.63
N THR A 103 -1.85 3.98 -15.69
CA THR A 103 -1.97 5.33 -16.22
C THR A 103 -3.21 5.96 -15.62
N PHE A 104 -3.04 7.15 -15.06
CA PHE A 104 -4.12 8.02 -14.65
C PHE A 104 -4.28 9.11 -15.69
N THR A 105 -5.31 9.05 -16.52
CA THR A 105 -5.60 10.10 -17.51
C THR A 105 -6.49 11.18 -16.92
N PHE A 106 -6.14 12.43 -17.17
CA PHE A 106 -6.77 13.63 -16.65
C PHE A 106 -7.64 14.26 -17.74
N ASP A 107 -8.94 14.00 -17.67
CA ASP A 107 -9.90 14.60 -18.59
C ASP A 107 -10.46 15.89 -18.00
N THR A 108 -10.10 17.03 -18.60
CA THR A 108 -10.77 18.32 -18.38
C THR A 108 -12.08 18.35 -19.18
N GLY A 109 -12.96 17.39 -18.91
CA GLY A 109 -14.22 17.25 -19.62
C GLY A 109 -15.08 18.49 -19.39
N ALA A 110 -15.31 19.25 -20.47
CA ALA A 110 -16.11 20.46 -20.52
C ALA A 110 -17.35 20.37 -19.63
N ALA A 111 -17.32 21.04 -18.47
CA ALA A 111 -18.45 21.22 -17.56
C ALA A 111 -19.50 20.09 -17.64
N ASN A 112 -19.07 18.83 -17.48
CA ASN A 112 -20.04 17.74 -17.42
C ASN A 112 -20.96 18.07 -16.25
N SER A 113 -22.26 17.97 -16.46
CA SER A 113 -23.27 18.32 -15.44
C SER A 113 -23.07 17.55 -14.12
N ASP A 114 -22.29 16.48 -14.17
CA ASP A 114 -21.91 15.61 -13.05
C ASP A 114 -20.69 16.13 -12.27
N CYS A 115 -19.87 17.01 -12.85
CA CYS A 115 -18.73 17.66 -12.18
C CYS A 115 -19.16 18.83 -11.28
N ARG A 116 -20.47 19.10 -11.14
CA ARG A 116 -21.03 20.21 -10.35
C ARG A 116 -20.71 20.15 -8.85
N GLY A 117 -20.08 19.08 -8.36
CA GLY A 117 -19.74 18.87 -6.95
C GLY A 117 -18.32 18.39 -6.67
N GLY A 118 -17.42 18.37 -7.66
CA GLY A 118 -16.06 17.86 -7.48
C GLY A 118 -15.74 16.66 -8.37
N TRP A 119 -14.45 16.44 -8.54
CA TRP A 119 -13.80 15.38 -9.28
C TRP A 119 -14.35 13.96 -8.96
N PHE A 120 -14.22 13.04 -9.91
CA PHE A 120 -14.54 11.62 -9.74
C PHE A 120 -13.61 10.75 -10.59
N VAL A 121 -13.48 9.48 -10.22
CA VAL A 121 -12.64 8.51 -10.95
C VAL A 121 -13.53 7.53 -11.69
N THR A 122 -13.28 7.38 -12.98
CA THR A 122 -13.78 6.29 -13.80
C THR A 122 -12.63 5.37 -14.19
N PHE A 123 -12.99 4.18 -14.66
CA PHE A 123 -12.04 3.19 -15.12
C PHE A 123 -12.28 3.00 -16.60
N ASP A 124 -11.21 2.97 -17.38
CA ASP A 124 -11.33 2.70 -18.80
C ASP A 124 -11.90 1.29 -18.98
N PRO A 125 -13.07 1.13 -19.64
CA PRO A 125 -13.65 -0.18 -19.85
C PRO A 125 -12.84 -1.05 -20.82
N GLN A 126 -11.92 -0.46 -21.59
CA GLN A 126 -11.08 -1.17 -22.57
C GLN A 126 -9.69 -1.51 -22.05
N ASP A 127 -9.18 -0.76 -21.08
CA ASP A 127 -7.88 -0.98 -20.46
C ASP A 127 -7.98 -0.93 -18.93
N SER A 128 -7.89 -2.11 -18.29
CA SER A 128 -7.94 -2.22 -16.83
C SER A 128 -6.78 -1.52 -16.12
N ASN A 129 -5.71 -1.20 -16.84
CA ASN A 129 -4.56 -0.46 -16.35
C ASN A 129 -4.70 1.05 -16.57
N ASN A 130 -5.74 1.50 -17.27
CA ASN A 130 -6.03 2.91 -17.48
C ASN A 130 -7.18 3.37 -16.56
N ILE A 131 -6.88 4.38 -15.75
CA ILE A 131 -7.80 4.97 -14.78
C ILE A 131 -8.03 6.41 -15.22
N ILE A 132 -9.28 6.76 -15.51
CA ILE A 132 -9.59 8.11 -15.97
C ILE A 132 -10.07 8.91 -14.76
N VAL A 133 -9.34 9.97 -14.44
CA VAL A 133 -9.70 10.89 -13.38
C VAL A 133 -10.31 12.14 -14.01
N HIS A 134 -11.60 12.34 -13.76
CA HIS A 134 -12.31 13.54 -14.17
C HIS A 134 -12.22 14.57 -13.04
N TYR A 135 -11.74 15.77 -13.33
CA TYR A 135 -11.54 16.81 -12.33
C TYR A 135 -11.72 18.20 -12.96
N SER A 136 -12.02 19.20 -12.13
CA SER A 136 -12.17 20.59 -12.56
C SER A 136 -11.15 21.50 -11.86
N LEU A 137 -10.07 21.88 -12.57
CA LEU A 137 -9.04 22.91 -12.27
C LEU A 137 -8.05 22.64 -11.10
N PRO A 138 -6.81 23.23 -11.09
CA PRO A 138 -6.22 24.26 -11.96
C PRO A 138 -5.04 23.79 -12.84
N THR A 139 -4.38 24.72 -13.55
CA THR A 139 -3.31 24.58 -14.58
C THR A 139 -2.03 23.83 -14.18
N ASP A 140 -1.89 23.42 -12.91
CA ASP A 140 -0.69 22.72 -12.39
C ASP A 140 -1.06 21.85 -11.17
N PRO A 141 -1.72 20.70 -11.38
CA PRO A 141 -2.16 19.82 -10.31
C PRO A 141 -0.98 19.09 -9.64
N LYS A 142 -0.99 18.99 -8.30
CA LYS A 142 -0.01 18.19 -7.54
C LYS A 142 -0.54 16.79 -7.25
N PHE A 143 0.31 15.79 -7.40
CA PHE A 143 -0.07 14.39 -7.27
C PHE A 143 0.69 13.67 -6.16
N VAL A 144 -0.04 12.90 -5.36
CA VAL A 144 0.55 11.99 -4.39
C VAL A 144 -0.10 10.62 -4.53
N VAL A 145 0.73 9.59 -4.70
CA VAL A 145 0.26 8.21 -4.80
C VAL A 145 0.66 7.46 -3.55
N VAL A 146 -0.34 6.91 -2.88
CA VAL A 146 -0.18 6.16 -1.63
C VAL A 146 -0.33 4.68 -1.96
N ASN A 147 0.63 3.89 -1.48
CA ASN A 147 0.56 2.44 -1.53
C ASN A 147 0.30 1.87 -0.13
N THR A 148 0.07 0.56 -0.05
CA THR A 148 -0.17 -0.14 1.22
C THR A 148 1.06 -0.22 2.14
N LEU A 149 2.26 0.09 1.62
CA LEU A 149 3.54 0.04 2.33
C LEU A 149 4.08 1.44 2.73
N GLY A 150 3.48 2.53 2.24
CA GLY A 150 3.94 3.91 2.41
C GLY A 150 3.39 4.93 1.40
N VAL A 151 3.84 6.19 1.51
CA VAL A 151 3.46 7.30 0.63
C VAL A 151 4.64 7.67 -0.28
N ILE A 152 4.38 7.91 -1.57
CA ILE A 152 5.36 8.48 -2.49
C ILE A 152 4.77 9.77 -3.07
N ILE A 153 5.53 10.86 -2.94
CA ILE A 153 5.13 12.21 -3.34
C ILE A 153 5.88 12.54 -4.63
N SER A 154 5.14 12.94 -5.66
CA SER A 154 5.72 13.62 -6.82
C SER A 154 5.92 15.10 -6.44
N GLY A 155 7.15 15.60 -6.59
CA GLY A 155 7.53 16.97 -6.25
C GLY A 155 7.64 17.85 -7.48
#